data_AF-A0A923IVU2-F1
#
_entry.id   AF-A0A923IVU2-F1
#
_cell.length_a   1.000
_cell.length_b   1.000
_cell.length_c   1.000
_cell.angle_alpha   90.00
_cell.angle_beta   90.00
_cell.angle_gamma   90.00
#
_symmetry.space_group_name_H-M   'P 1'
#
loop_
_entity.id
_entity.type
_entity.pdbx_description
1 polymer ?
#
loop_
_entity_poly.entity_id
_entity_poly.type
_entity_poly.pdbx_seq_one_letter_code
_entity_poly.pdbx_strand_id
1 'polypeptide(L)'
;MNKVFLLFLLFISCNGITEKTISTTNYKHLIIREQRSVDILHFYPAEKLVAQHKKIYDLYVCKEETGTIIYIFDEINRNESEIYYKKGVVLNPENVKIDYPKMITISVPKDFILEKNSLIAYANLTWLLD
;
A
#
# COMPACT_ATOMS: atom_id res chain seq x y z
N MET A 1 -53.42 12.67 -11.58
CA MET A 1 -52.56 11.64 -10.98
C MET A 1 -51.60 11.13 -12.04
N ASN A 2 -50.33 11.53 -11.99
CA ASN A 2 -49.26 10.90 -12.78
C ASN A 2 -47.99 10.93 -11.91
N LYS A 3 -47.62 9.79 -11.34
CA LYS A 3 -46.34 9.59 -10.67
C LYS A 3 -45.40 8.95 -11.71
N VAL A 4 -44.51 9.76 -12.28
CA VAL A 4 -43.38 9.26 -13.05
C VAL A 4 -42.39 8.66 -12.06
N PHE A 5 -42.25 7.34 -12.09
CA PHE A 5 -41.26 6.59 -11.32
C PHE A 5 -39.90 6.77 -12.02
N LEU A 6 -39.03 7.61 -11.47
CA LEU A 6 -37.64 7.70 -11.92
C LEU A 6 -36.91 6.46 -11.39
N LEU A 7 -36.66 5.49 -12.27
CA LEU A 7 -35.83 4.33 -11.96
C LEU A 7 -34.36 4.78 -12.05
N PHE A 8 -33.76 5.17 -10.92
CA PHE A 8 -32.31 5.35 -10.81
C PHE A 8 -31.66 3.98 -10.88
N LEU A 9 -31.14 3.60 -12.04
CA LEU A 9 -30.19 2.50 -12.17
C LEU A 9 -28.88 2.93 -11.50
N LEU A 10 -28.74 2.58 -10.23
CA LEU A 10 -27.45 2.55 -9.55
C LEU A 10 -26.60 1.50 -10.25
N PHE A 11 -25.65 1.96 -11.09
CA PHE A 11 -24.49 1.15 -11.44
C PHE A 11 -23.73 0.91 -10.14
N ILE A 12 -23.99 -0.23 -9.49
CA ILE A 12 -23.14 -0.77 -8.45
C ILE A 12 -21.83 -1.11 -9.15
N SER A 13 -20.91 -0.15 -9.15
CA SER A 13 -19.50 -0.36 -9.46
C SER A 13 -19.04 -1.54 -8.61
N CYS A 14 -18.77 -2.67 -9.27
CA CYS A 14 -18.04 -3.77 -8.66
C CYS A 14 -16.65 -3.20 -8.34
N ASN A 15 -16.44 -2.75 -7.10
CA ASN A 15 -15.15 -2.26 -6.61
C ASN A 15 -14.21 -3.47 -6.45
N GLY A 16 -13.80 -4.05 -7.59
CA GLY A 16 -12.86 -5.15 -7.65
C GLY A 16 -11.46 -4.65 -7.32
N ILE A 17 -10.74 -5.43 -6.51
CA ILE A 17 -9.29 -5.35 -6.40
C ILE A 17 -8.68 -5.74 -7.76
N THR A 18 -7.64 -5.02 -8.17
CA THR A 18 -6.89 -5.27 -9.40
C THR A 18 -5.41 -5.12 -9.14
N GLU A 19 -4.60 -5.88 -9.87
CA GLU A 19 -3.16 -5.65 -9.91
C GLU A 19 -2.85 -4.35 -10.64
N LYS A 20 -1.95 -3.55 -10.07
CA LYS A 20 -1.36 -2.37 -10.72
C LYS A 20 0.14 -2.47 -10.69
N THR A 21 0.75 -2.37 -11.86
CA THR A 21 2.20 -2.21 -12.01
C THR A 21 2.54 -0.73 -12.05
N ILE A 22 3.38 -0.29 -11.11
CA ILE A 22 3.71 1.13 -10.92
C ILE A 22 5.22 1.32 -11.12
N SER A 23 5.60 2.33 -11.92
CA SER A 23 6.99 2.81 -11.94
C SER A 23 7.22 3.73 -10.78
N THR A 24 8.25 3.46 -9.98
CA THR A 24 8.52 4.20 -8.74
C THR A 24 9.63 5.25 -8.88
N THR A 25 10.15 5.43 -10.10
CA THR A 25 11.25 6.36 -10.42
C THR A 25 10.98 7.82 -10.04
N ASN A 26 9.71 8.24 -10.02
CA ASN A 26 9.29 9.63 -9.81
C ASN A 26 8.73 9.89 -8.40
N TYR A 27 9.02 9.01 -7.44
CA TYR A 27 8.54 9.15 -6.06
C TYR A 27 9.68 9.56 -5.14
N LYS A 28 9.31 10.21 -4.03
CA LYS A 28 10.28 10.55 -2.99
C LYS A 28 10.50 9.30 -2.15
N HIS A 29 11.74 8.84 -2.05
CA HIS A 29 12.07 7.72 -1.20
C HIS A 29 12.32 8.20 0.23
N LEU A 30 11.63 7.59 1.18
CA LEU A 30 11.83 7.84 2.59
C LEU A 30 13.21 7.30 3.00
N ILE A 31 14.05 8.20 3.50
CA ILE A 31 15.32 7.87 4.15
C ILE A 31 15.11 8.03 5.64
N ILE A 32 15.23 6.93 6.37
CA ILE A 32 15.08 6.91 7.83
C ILE A 32 16.45 6.88 8.47
N ARG A 33 16.73 7.84 9.36
CA ARG A 33 17.95 7.89 10.18
C ARG A 33 17.73 7.47 11.62
N GLU A 34 16.49 7.59 12.08
CA GLU A 34 16.05 7.32 13.45
C GLU A 34 14.66 6.70 13.38
N GLN A 35 14.32 5.87 14.37
CA GLN A 35 13.02 5.21 14.47
C GLN A 35 11.84 6.18 14.32
N ARG A 36 10.81 5.76 13.59
CA ARG A 36 9.57 6.53 13.40
C ARG A 36 8.35 5.64 13.56
N SER A 37 7.33 6.14 14.24
CA SER A 37 6.03 5.48 14.32
C SER A 37 5.06 6.12 13.34
N VAL A 38 4.28 5.31 12.63
CA VAL A 38 3.22 5.79 11.74
C VAL A 38 1.94 4.98 11.94
N ASP A 39 0.81 5.65 11.81
CA ASP A 39 -0.51 5.03 11.86
C ASP A 39 -0.86 4.42 10.52
N ILE A 40 -1.51 3.26 10.52
CA ILE A 40 -2.01 2.61 9.30
C ILE A 40 -3.41 3.12 9.03
N LEU A 41 -3.60 3.80 7.88
CA LEU A 41 -4.92 4.23 7.41
C LEU A 41 -5.60 3.15 6.60
N HIS A 42 -4.85 2.55 5.66
CA HIS A 42 -5.34 1.48 4.79
C HIS A 42 -4.26 0.44 4.58
N PHE A 43 -4.72 -0.78 4.36
CA PHE A 43 -3.88 -1.92 4.06
C PHE A 43 -4.45 -2.68 2.86
N TYR A 44 -3.58 -2.97 1.90
CA TYR A 44 -3.88 -3.72 0.70
C TYR A 44 -2.92 -4.91 0.58
N PRO A 45 -3.34 -6.11 1.03
CA PRO A 45 -2.52 -7.30 0.88
C PRO A 45 -2.36 -7.61 -0.60
N ALA A 46 -1.19 -8.09 -1.01
CA ALA A 46 -1.11 -8.64 -2.35
C ALA A 46 -1.89 -9.95 -2.46
N GLU A 47 -2.64 -10.12 -3.53
CA GLU A 47 -3.27 -11.39 -3.86
C GLU A 47 -2.22 -12.37 -4.41
N LYS A 48 -2.29 -13.64 -3.99
CA LYS A 48 -1.21 -14.62 -4.19
C LYS A 48 -0.95 -14.94 -5.68
N LEU A 49 0.36 -14.96 -6.00
CA LEU A 49 1.05 -15.77 -7.03
C LEU A 49 0.83 -15.43 -8.52
N VAL A 50 1.77 -14.70 -9.17
CA VAL A 50 2.26 -15.09 -10.52
C VAL A 50 3.68 -14.58 -10.85
N ALA A 51 4.49 -15.51 -11.39
CA ALA A 51 5.80 -15.40 -12.07
C ALA A 51 7.06 -15.15 -11.21
N GLN A 52 8.05 -16.02 -11.38
CA GLN A 52 9.30 -16.15 -10.60
C GLN A 52 10.23 -14.91 -10.55
N HIS A 53 9.87 -13.79 -11.18
CA HIS A 53 10.74 -12.62 -11.33
C HIS A 53 10.06 -11.27 -11.06
N LYS A 54 8.83 -11.25 -10.53
CA LYS A 54 8.15 -10.00 -10.15
C LYS A 54 8.25 -9.77 -8.65
N LYS A 55 8.71 -8.58 -8.25
CA LYS A 55 8.61 -8.14 -6.86
C LYS A 55 7.19 -7.68 -6.58
N ILE A 56 6.51 -8.43 -5.72
CA ILE A 56 5.14 -8.18 -5.29
C ILE A 56 5.18 -7.66 -3.86
N TYR A 57 4.37 -6.65 -3.58
CA TYR A 57 4.36 -5.94 -2.32
C TYR A 57 2.95 -5.88 -1.74
N ASP A 58 2.89 -6.05 -0.42
CA ASP A 58 1.79 -5.49 0.36
C ASP A 58 1.93 -3.96 0.35
N LEU A 59 0.79 -3.25 0.24
CA LEU A 59 0.77 -1.80 0.36
C LEU A 59 0.08 -1.38 1.66
N TYR A 60 0.81 -0.60 2.46
CA TYR A 60 0.28 0.14 3.60
C TYR A 60 0.23 1.62 3.27
N VAL A 61 -0.92 2.25 3.48
CA VAL A 61 -1.07 3.71 3.43
C VAL A 61 -1.03 4.21 4.86
N CYS A 62 0.05 4.90 5.20
CA CYS A 62 0.34 5.32 6.55
C CYS A 62 0.38 6.83 6.70
N LYS A 63 0.21 7.31 7.94
CA LYS A 63 0.24 8.72 8.29
C LYS A 63 1.15 8.95 9.50
N GLU A 64 2.08 9.90 9.37
CA GLU A 64 2.83 10.44 10.51
C GLU A 64 1.95 11.40 11.33
N GLU A 65 2.30 11.64 12.59
CA GLU A 65 1.65 12.65 13.45
C GLU A 65 1.61 14.04 12.79
N THR A 66 2.66 14.38 12.03
CA THR A 66 2.77 15.63 11.25
C THR A 66 1.71 15.77 10.15
N GLY A 67 1.01 14.68 9.82
CA GLY A 67 0.04 14.61 8.73
C GLY A 67 0.60 14.07 7.42
N THR A 68 1.91 13.81 7.35
CA THR A 68 2.58 13.29 6.14
C THR A 68 2.08 11.89 5.82
N ILE A 69 1.63 11.67 4.58
CA ILE A 69 1.25 10.35 4.07
C ILE A 69 2.47 9.63 3.51
N ILE A 70 2.63 8.36 3.91
CA ILE A 70 3.71 7.48 3.46
C ILE A 70 3.09 6.20 2.91
N TYR A 71 3.48 5.83 1.70
CA TYR A 71 3.11 4.55 1.11
C TYR A 71 4.25 3.55 1.35
N ILE A 72 4.00 2.56 2.20
CA ILE A 72 5.00 1.56 2.56
C ILE A 72 4.71 0.30 1.77
N PHE A 73 5.70 -0.10 0.98
CA PHE A 73 5.72 -1.34 0.23
C PHE A 73 6.50 -2.39 1.03
N ASP A 74 5.80 -3.39 1.54
CA ASP A 74 6.39 -4.52 2.27
C ASP A 74 6.55 -5.72 1.33
N GLU A 75 7.80 -6.13 1.07
CA GLU A 75 8.08 -7.17 0.07
C GLU A 75 7.64 -8.53 0.61
N ILE A 76 6.80 -9.24 -0.14
CA ILE A 76 6.32 -10.55 0.27
C ILE A 76 7.46 -11.56 0.15
N ASN A 77 8.05 -11.93 1.28
CA ASN A 77 9.00 -13.04 1.41
C ASN A 77 8.60 -14.00 2.55
N ARG A 78 7.30 -14.28 2.66
CA ARG A 78 6.76 -15.01 3.80
C ARG A 78 6.35 -16.42 3.36
N ASN A 79 6.91 -17.44 4.01
CA ASN A 79 6.51 -18.84 3.87
C ASN A 79 5.28 -19.21 4.71
N GLU A 80 4.81 -18.35 5.64
CA GLU A 80 3.71 -18.68 6.54
C GLU A 80 2.80 -17.47 6.87
N SER A 81 1.53 -17.84 7.11
CA SER A 81 0.36 -17.13 7.65
C SER A 81 0.44 -15.63 8.00
N GLU A 82 -0.30 -14.86 7.22
CA GLU A 82 -1.25 -13.78 7.59
C GLU A 82 -1.07 -13.12 8.98
N ILE A 83 -0.14 -12.18 9.09
CA ILE A 83 -0.25 -11.11 10.08
C ILE A 83 -0.48 -9.82 9.31
N TYR A 84 -1.72 -9.33 9.38
CA TYR A 84 -2.16 -8.07 8.78
C TYR A 84 -2.26 -7.00 9.86
N TYR A 85 -1.58 -5.88 9.65
CA TYR A 85 -1.40 -4.84 10.67
C TYR A 85 -2.51 -3.79 10.59
N LYS A 86 -3.12 -3.46 11.74
CA LYS A 86 -4.36 -2.64 11.78
C LYS A 86 -4.25 -1.30 12.52
N LYS A 87 -3.16 -1.03 13.24
CA LYS A 87 -3.03 0.18 14.07
C LYS A 87 -1.85 1.06 13.67
N GLY A 88 -0.62 0.58 13.86
CA GLY A 88 0.56 1.33 13.50
C GLY A 88 1.77 0.44 13.24
N VAL A 89 2.76 0.99 12.55
CA VAL A 89 4.04 0.34 12.25
C VAL A 89 5.19 1.23 12.68
N VAL A 90 6.24 0.58 13.20
CA VAL A 90 7.50 1.24 13.52
C VAL A 90 8.45 1.03 12.36
N LEU A 91 8.89 2.12 11.76
CA LEU A 91 9.91 2.11 10.72
C LEU A 91 11.28 2.39 11.35
N ASN A 92 12.16 1.40 11.25
CA ASN A 92 13.55 1.48 11.69
C ASN A 92 14.48 1.58 10.48
N PRO A 93 15.65 2.24 10.61
CA PRO A 93 16.66 2.29 9.55
C PRO A 93 17.03 0.91 9.00
N GLU A 94 17.09 -0.10 9.87
CA GLU A 94 17.44 -1.49 9.51
C GLU A 94 16.36 -2.20 8.68
N ASN A 95 15.10 -1.78 8.84
CA ASN A 95 13.95 -2.40 8.20
C ASN A 95 13.57 -1.71 6.90
N VAL A 96 14.02 -0.47 6.66
CA VAL A 96 13.80 0.25 5.41
C VAL A 96 14.92 -0.08 4.43
N LYS A 97 14.55 -0.64 3.27
CA LYS A 97 15.50 -1.02 2.22
C LYS A 97 16.06 0.22 1.56
N ILE A 98 17.36 0.19 1.30
CA ILE A 98 18.08 1.26 0.58
C ILE A 98 17.98 1.05 -0.95
N ASP A 99 17.84 -0.21 -1.38
CA ASP A 99 17.67 -0.56 -2.78
C ASP A 99 16.20 -0.53 -3.18
N TYR A 100 15.89 0.36 -4.12
CA TYR A 100 14.52 0.59 -4.58
C TYR A 100 14.30 -0.03 -5.95
N PRO A 101 13.33 -0.95 -6.11
CA PRO A 101 12.96 -1.45 -7.43
C PRO A 101 12.36 -0.31 -8.27
N LYS A 102 12.68 -0.25 -9.56
CA LYS A 102 12.10 0.74 -10.49
C LYS A 102 10.61 0.50 -10.78
N MET A 103 10.17 -0.74 -10.58
CA MET A 103 8.84 -1.23 -10.92
C MET A 103 8.37 -2.17 -9.81
N ILE A 104 7.12 -2.02 -9.40
CA ILE A 104 6.45 -2.88 -8.43
C ILE A 104 5.08 -3.31 -8.90
N THR A 105 4.56 -4.38 -8.33
CA THR A 105 3.15 -4.78 -8.49
C THR A 105 2.46 -4.83 -7.13
N ILE A 106 1.30 -4.19 -7.05
CA ILE A 106 0.42 -4.14 -5.87
C ILE A 106 -1.01 -4.53 -6.25
N SER A 107 -1.79 -5.05 -5.31
CA SER A 107 -3.21 -5.36 -5.49
C SER A 107 -4.06 -4.30 -4.79
N VAL A 108 -4.79 -3.47 -5.54
CA VAL A 108 -5.50 -2.30 -4.99
C VAL A 108 -6.85 -2.10 -5.70
N PRO A 109 -7.78 -1.29 -5.16
CA PRO A 109 -8.99 -0.91 -5.88
C PRO A 109 -8.69 -0.35 -7.28
N LYS A 110 -9.59 -0.60 -8.24
CA LYS A 110 -9.42 -0.15 -9.63
C LYS A 110 -9.23 1.35 -9.76
N ASP A 111 -9.87 2.13 -8.90
CA ASP A 111 -9.82 3.59 -8.82
C ASP A 111 -8.68 4.10 -7.92
N PHE A 112 -7.90 3.23 -7.28
CA PHE A 112 -6.76 3.64 -6.46
C PHE A 112 -5.72 4.40 -7.29
N ILE A 113 -5.32 5.57 -6.83
CA ILE A 113 -4.29 6.40 -7.44
C ILE A 113 -3.17 6.60 -6.42
N LEU A 114 -1.95 6.26 -6.83
CA LEU A 114 -0.75 6.65 -6.09
C LEU A 114 -0.31 8.02 -6.60
N GLU A 115 -0.48 9.05 -5.78
CA GLU A 115 -0.20 10.44 -6.17
C GLU A 115 1.28 10.65 -6.50
N LYS A 116 1.58 11.30 -7.62
CA LYS A 116 2.97 11.60 -8.02
C LYS A 116 3.68 12.40 -6.93
N ASN A 117 4.98 12.17 -6.75
CA ASN A 117 5.79 12.79 -5.68
C ASN A 117 5.40 12.41 -4.25
N SER A 118 4.50 11.44 -4.05
CA SER A 118 4.26 10.86 -2.73
C SER A 118 5.54 10.31 -2.11
N LEU A 119 5.59 10.33 -0.79
CA LEU A 119 6.66 9.71 -0.02
C LEU A 119 6.41 8.21 0.04
N ILE A 120 7.38 7.43 -0.39
CA ILE A 120 7.31 5.96 -0.41
C ILE A 120 8.44 5.36 0.40
N ALA A 121 8.18 4.23 1.03
CA ALA A 121 9.17 3.44 1.73
C ALA A 121 9.10 2.00 1.25
N TYR A 122 10.25 1.33 1.16
CA TYR A 122 10.31 -0.11 1.00
C TYR A 122 10.78 -0.67 2.31
N ALA A 123 10.00 -1.54 2.93
CA ALA A 123 10.32 -2.05 4.24
C ALA A 123 10.22 -3.57 4.30
N ASN A 124 10.83 -4.17 5.32
CA ASN A 124 10.47 -5.48 5.84
C ASN A 124 9.89 -5.25 7.24
N LEU A 125 8.57 -5.24 7.35
CA LEU A 125 7.89 -4.84 8.58
C LEU A 125 7.91 -5.97 9.60
N THR A 126 8.78 -5.85 10.60
CA THR A 126 9.03 -6.87 11.63
C THR A 126 8.60 -6.46 13.06
N TRP A 127 8.38 -5.16 13.34
CA TRP A 127 8.03 -4.64 14.67
C TRP A 127 6.76 -3.78 14.59
N LEU A 128 5.81 -4.05 15.50
CA LEU A 128 4.42 -3.61 15.40
C LEU A 128 4.00 -2.90 16.70
N LEU A 129 3.14 -1.90 16.57
CA LEU A 129 2.46 -1.28 17.72
C LEU A 129 1.05 -1.88 17.83
N ASP A 130 0.76 -2.45 19.00
CA ASP A 130 -0.53 -3.06 19.35
C ASP A 130 -1.67 -2.07 19.61
#